data_AF-A0A7W1T064-F1
#
_entry.id   AF-A0A7W1T064-F1
#
_cell.length_a   1.000
_cell.length_b   1.000
_cell.length_c   1.000
_cell.angle_alpha   90.00
_cell.angle_beta   90.00
_cell.angle_gamma   90.00
#
_symmetry.space_group_name_H-M   'P 1'
#
loop_
_entity.id
_entity.type
_entity.pdbx_description
1 polymer ?
#
loop_
_entity_poly.entity_id
_entity_poly.type
_entity_poly.pdbx_seq_one_letter_code
_entity_poly.pdbx_strand_id
1 'polypeptide(L)'
;MKRILIATSNPGKLRDFRGAAAAHGVEVMALPGFAGIPEVVEDGVTFEENATKKAREYSRHAPGEVVVSDDSGLEVDALHGAPGVHS
;
A
#
# COMPACT_ATOMS: atom_id res chain seq x y z
N MET A 1 -17.12 -12.76 6.00
CA MET A 1 -16.15 -11.70 6.34
C MET A 1 -15.71 -11.03 5.06
N LYS A 2 -15.52 -9.71 5.04
CA LYS A 2 -14.96 -9.03 3.87
C LYS A 2 -13.45 -9.19 3.90
N ARG A 3 -12.86 -9.72 2.82
CA ARG A 3 -11.42 -9.85 2.66
C ARG A 3 -10.88 -8.70 1.82
N ILE A 4 -9.72 -8.18 2.21
CA ILE A 4 -8.95 -7.20 1.46
C ILE A 4 -7.51 -7.69 1.37
N LEU A 5 -6.90 -7.55 0.19
CA LEU A 5 -5.49 -7.81 -0.02
C LEU A 5 -4.70 -6.51 0.10
N ILE A 6 -3.56 -6.53 0.77
CA ILE A 6 -2.63 -5.39 0.81
C ILE A 6 -1.39 -5.68 -0.03
N ALA A 7 -1.07 -4.77 -0.95
CA ALA A 7 0.11 -4.81 -1.79
C ALA A 7 1.30 -4.15 -1.08
N THR A 8 1.94 -4.91 -0.17
CA THR A 8 3.12 -4.47 0.57
C THR A 8 4.06 -5.63 0.89
N SER A 9 5.37 -5.38 0.83
CA SER A 9 6.41 -6.27 1.33
C SER A 9 6.78 -5.98 2.79
N ASN A 10 6.25 -4.89 3.37
CA ASN A 10 6.59 -4.46 4.73
C ASN A 10 5.75 -5.25 5.77
N PRO A 11 6.37 -6.10 6.60
CA PRO A 11 5.65 -6.90 7.59
C PRO A 11 5.02 -6.04 8.70
N GLY A 12 5.60 -4.88 9.01
CA GLY A 12 5.04 -3.90 9.95
C GLY A 12 3.72 -3.33 9.43
N LYS A 13 3.67 -2.91 8.16
CA LYS A 13 2.43 -2.43 7.53
C LYS A 13 1.35 -3.51 7.57
N LEU A 14 1.66 -4.74 7.16
CA LEU A 14 0.68 -5.84 7.22
C LEU A 14 0.12 -6.06 8.63
N ARG A 15 0.97 -6.03 9.66
CA ARG A 15 0.54 -6.15 11.06
C ARG A 15 -0.40 -5.01 11.45
N ASP A 16 -0.03 -3.77 11.13
CA ASP A 16 -0.77 -2.58 11.57
C ASP A 16 -2.15 -2.50 10.88
N PHE A 17 -2.22 -2.78 9.58
CA PHE A 17 -3.49 -2.87 8.84
C PHE A 17 -4.39 -3.99 9.35
N ARG A 18 -3.83 -5.17 9.66
CA ARG A 18 -4.59 -6.27 10.29
C ARG A 18 -5.18 -5.84 11.64
N GLY A 19 -4.38 -5.17 12.47
CA GLY A 19 -4.83 -4.67 13.77
C GLY A 19 -5.99 -3.69 13.63
N ALA A 20 -5.86 -2.70 12.74
CA ALA A 20 -6.91 -1.71 12.50
C ALA A 20 -8.20 -2.34 11.94
N ALA A 21 -8.07 -3.27 10.97
CA ALA A 21 -9.21 -3.89 10.29
C ALA A 21 -9.98 -4.89 11.16
N ALA A 22 -9.31 -5.52 12.14
CA ALA A 22 -9.92 -6.53 13.01
C ALA A 22 -11.14 -6.00 13.77
N ALA A 23 -11.09 -4.74 14.24
CA ALA A 23 -12.20 -4.08 14.91
C ALA A 23 -13.46 -3.93 14.03
N HIS A 24 -13.30 -4.04 12.71
CA HIS A 24 -14.37 -3.88 11.72
C HIS A 24 -14.80 -5.21 11.06
N GLY A 25 -14.29 -6.35 11.53
CA GLY A 25 -14.61 -7.67 10.94
C GLY A 25 -14.12 -7.82 9.50
N VAL A 26 -13.05 -7.09 9.13
CA VAL A 26 -12.39 -7.15 7.83
C VAL A 26 -11.09 -7.94 7.97
N GLU A 27 -10.89 -8.93 7.10
CA GLU A 27 -9.67 -9.72 7.05
C GLU A 27 -8.68 -9.08 6.06
N VAL A 28 -7.49 -8.74 6.54
CA VAL A 28 -6.40 -8.20 5.70
C VAL A 28 -5.33 -9.27 5.49
N MET A 29 -5.06 -9.58 4.22
CA MET A 29 -4.02 -10.54 3.81
C MET A 29 -3.01 -9.87 2.89
N ALA A 30 -1.78 -10.36 2.86
CA ALA A 30 -0.82 -9.94 1.84
C ALA A 30 -1.31 -10.38 0.45
N LEU A 31 -1.02 -9.56 -0.57
CA LEU A 31 -1.22 -9.94 -1.96
C LEU A 31 -0.42 -11.23 -2.28
N PRO A 32 -1.08 -12.34 -2.70
CA PRO A 32 -0.36 -13.58 -2.98
C PRO A 32 0.71 -13.40 -4.06
N GLY A 33 1.89 -13.97 -3.83
CA GLY A 33 3.00 -13.90 -4.79
C GLY A 33 3.60 -12.51 -4.97
N PHE A 34 3.35 -11.56 -4.06
CA PHE A 34 3.80 -10.16 -4.17
C PHE A 34 5.27 -10.00 -4.57
N ALA A 35 6.18 -10.79 -3.97
CA ALA A 35 7.61 -10.74 -4.25
C ALA A 35 8.00 -11.12 -5.70
N GLY A 36 7.11 -11.79 -6.45
CA GLY A 36 7.30 -12.13 -7.86
C GLY A 36 6.63 -11.15 -8.83
N ILE A 37 5.91 -10.15 -8.32
CA ILE A 37 5.25 -9.13 -9.14
C ILE A 37 6.25 -7.99 -9.38
N PRO A 38 6.39 -7.48 -10.62
CA PRO A 38 7.23 -6.30 -10.87
C PRO A 38 6.85 -5.12 -9.98
N GLU A 39 7.85 -4.41 -9.49
CA GLU A 39 7.61 -3.19 -8.73
C GLU A 39 6.96 -2.12 -9.61
N VAL A 40 5.98 -1.45 -9.05
CA VAL A 40 5.31 -0.34 -9.71
C VAL A 40 6.21 0.89 -9.63
N VAL A 41 6.48 1.52 -10.77
CA VAL A 41 7.24 2.78 -10.79
C VAL A 41 6.41 3.86 -10.10
N GLU A 42 6.96 4.43 -9.04
CA GLU A 42 6.36 5.52 -8.25
C GLU A 42 6.85 6.87 -8.81
N ASP A 43 6.10 7.42 -9.76
CA ASP A 43 6.40 8.69 -10.46
C ASP A 43 5.39 9.80 -10.13
N GLY A 44 4.53 9.58 -9.12
CA GLY A 44 3.64 10.59 -8.57
C GLY A 44 4.42 11.66 -7.81
N VAL A 45 3.84 12.86 -7.74
CA VAL A 45 4.37 13.98 -6.96
C VAL A 45 3.74 14.06 -5.57
N THR A 46 2.78 13.17 -5.28
CA THR A 46 2.12 13.01 -3.97
C THR A 46 2.04 11.54 -3.56
N PHE A 47 1.95 11.29 -2.25
CA PHE A 47 1.72 9.94 -1.72
C PHE A 47 0.39 9.34 -2.22
N GLU A 48 -0.65 10.16 -2.40
CA GLU A 48 -1.95 9.71 -2.90
C GLU A 48 -1.86 9.15 -4.33
N GLU A 49 -1.12 9.83 -5.21
CA GLU A 49 -0.90 9.38 -6.60
C GLU A 49 -0.17 8.05 -6.64
N ASN A 50 0.91 7.92 -5.86
CA ASN A 50 1.69 6.69 -5.76
C ASN A 50 0.87 5.54 -5.16
N ALA A 51 0.17 5.76 -4.06
CA ALA A 51 -0.70 4.75 -3.44
C ALA A 51 -1.81 4.29 -4.40
N THR A 52 -2.45 5.23 -5.11
CA THR A 52 -3.49 4.95 -6.10
C THR A 52 -2.93 4.15 -7.29
N LYS A 53 -1.76 4.55 -7.81
CA LYS A 53 -1.08 3.85 -8.91
C LYS A 53 -0.71 2.43 -8.50
N LYS A 54 -0.08 2.26 -7.33
CA LYS A 54 0.24 0.94 -6.76
C LYS A 54 -0.99 0.06 -6.64
N ALA A 55 -2.08 0.56 -6.02
CA ALA A 55 -3.30 -0.22 -5.86
C ALA A 55 -3.89 -0.67 -7.21
N ARG A 56 -3.94 0.23 -8.20
CA ARG A 56 -4.46 -0.07 -9.54
C ARG A 56 -3.60 -1.10 -10.27
N GLU A 57 -2.28 -0.94 -10.27
CA GLU A 57 -1.37 -1.86 -10.96
C GLU A 57 -1.36 -3.25 -10.29
N TYR A 58 -1.19 -3.30 -8.97
CA TYR A 58 -1.18 -4.56 -8.22
C TYR A 58 -2.52 -5.31 -8.24
N SER A 59 -3.65 -4.60 -8.34
CA SER A 59 -4.97 -5.23 -8.50
C SER A 59 -5.07 -6.11 -9.75
N ARG A 60 -4.28 -5.85 -10.79
CA ARG A 60 -4.27 -6.67 -12.02
C ARG A 60 -3.77 -8.09 -11.77
N HIS A 61 -3.02 -8.30 -10.68
CA HIS A 61 -2.49 -9.60 -10.28
C HIS A 61 -3.40 -10.37 -9.32
N ALA A 62 -4.54 -9.80 -8.91
CA ALA A 62 -5.57 -10.48 -8.11
C ALA A 62 -6.99 -10.18 -8.63
N PRO A 63 -7.36 -10.72 -9.81
CA PRO A 63 -8.68 -10.49 -10.39
C PRO A 63 -9.82 -10.92 -9.44
N GLY A 64 -10.80 -10.02 -9.25
CA GLY A 64 -11.96 -10.28 -8.39
C GLY A 64 -11.75 -9.98 -6.91
N GLU A 65 -10.53 -9.58 -6.51
CA GLU A 65 -10.22 -9.19 -5.14
C GLU A 65 -10.16 -7.67 -4.98
N VAL A 66 -10.45 -7.19 -3.77
CA VAL A 66 -10.18 -5.79 -3.40
C VAL A 66 -8.73 -5.69 -2.96
N VAL A 67 -7.95 -4.86 -3.64
CA VAL A 67 -6.54 -4.60 -3.31
C VAL A 67 -6.40 -3.17 -2.80
N VAL A 68 -5.74 -3.02 -1.65
CA VAL A 68 -5.28 -1.73 -1.11
C VAL A 68 -3.77 -1.64 -1.23
N SER A 69 -3.29 -0.42 -1.40
CA SER A 69 -1.87 -0.10 -1.29
C SER A 69 -1.74 1.19 -0.47
N ASP A 70 -0.51 1.50 -0.10
CA ASP A 70 -0.14 2.60 0.76
C ASP A 70 1.15 3.21 0.24
N ASP A 71 1.27 4.52 0.38
CA ASP A 71 2.52 5.25 0.17
C ASP A 71 2.76 6.20 1.33
N SER A 72 3.98 6.18 1.84
CA SER A 72 4.29 6.79 3.13
C SER A 72 5.71 7.32 3.11
N GLY A 73 5.92 8.52 3.65
CA GLY A 73 7.24 9.11 3.79
C GLY A 73 7.34 10.06 4.97
N LEU A 74 8.49 10.70 5.10
CA LEU A 74 8.75 11.75 6.06
C LEU A 74 8.68 13.10 5.37
N GLU A 75 7.84 13.99 5.89
CA GLU A 75 7.82 15.39 5.50
C GLU A 75 8.37 16.24 6.65
N VAL A 76 9.31 17.13 6.34
CA VAL A 76 9.92 18.03 7.32
C VAL A 76 9.60 19.47 6.96
N ASP A 77 8.88 20.17 7.83
CA ASP A 77 8.45 21.57 7.62
C ASP A 77 9.64 22.50 7.30
N ALA A 78 10.73 22.37 8.04
CA ALA A 78 11.95 23.17 7.85
C ALA A 78 12.69 22.87 6.53
N LEU A 79 12.37 21.75 5.88
CA LEU A 79 12.89 21.36 4.56
C LEU A 79 11.81 21.45 3.48
N HIS A 80 10.75 22.23 3.71
CA HIS A 80 9.63 22.40 2.79
C HIS A 80 8.99 21.07 2.36
N GLY A 81 8.84 20.14 3.30
CA GLY A 81 8.25 18.82 3.07
C GLY A 81 9.21 17.75 2.57
N ALA A 82 10.49 18.07 2.33
CA ALA A 82 11.47 17.05 1.94
C ALA A 82 11.82 16.09 3.10
N PRO A 83 12.15 14.80 2.83
CA PRO A 83 12.23 14.17 1.50
C PRO A 83 10.88 13.87 0.82
N GLY A 84 9.76 13.83 1.57
CA GLY A 84 8.42 13.64 1.02
C GLY A 84 8.30 12.30 0.30
N VAL A 85 7.81 12.30 -0.94
CA VAL A 85 7.67 11.12 -1.80
C VAL A 85 8.98 10.40 -2.14
N HIS A 86 10.14 10.97 -1.79
CA HIS A 86 11.47 10.37 -1.99
C HIS A 86 12.05 9.69 -0.73
N SER A 87 11.20 9.43 0.27
CA SER A 87 11.59 8.80 1.55
C SER A 87 11.99 7.33 1.43
#